data_AF-A0A7Y4TJW2-F1
#
_entry.id   AF-A0A7Y4TJW2-F1
#
_cell.length_a   1.000
_cell.length_b   1.000
_cell.length_c   1.000
_cell.angle_alpha   90.00
_cell.angle_beta   90.00
_cell.angle_gamma   90.00
#
_symmetry.space_group_name_H-M   'P 1'
#
loop_
_entity.id
_entity.type
_entity.pdbx_description
1 polymer ?
#
loop_
_entity_poly.entity_id
_entity_poly.type
_entity_poly.pdbx_seq_one_letter_code
_entity_poly.pdbx_strand_id
1 'polypeptide(L)'
;MNKNTLLTLCIVAVTLMAAITAVAQGPTRNRDLIPFYEDVRGGACSTTNGAVGAIMPNTPADTVLFNRTFRGQPNPQFCETVLNPDGSQMTLGQYTEVRGRSAVKCLRRGTHTVLNFTGLRPNGVYSIWIVQFDSVPGPPIGVGGIGRNGPYENGFTADADGVGQIGRITPEQDLSIFGHVGQCMLDSPFDLELVYHGDGLLHDGDPGPGYTWVTKARFVFP
;
A
#
# COMPACT_ATOMS: atom_id res chain seq x y z
N MET A 1 61.14 14.14 22.82
CA MET A 1 59.76 13.98 22.36
C MET A 1 58.97 13.23 23.44
N ASN A 2 57.95 13.87 24.01
CA ASN A 2 57.17 13.30 25.12
C ASN A 2 56.18 12.25 24.62
N LYS A 3 56.14 11.08 25.29
CA LYS A 3 55.27 9.94 24.95
C LYS A 3 53.78 10.27 24.95
N ASN A 4 53.36 11.35 25.61
CA ASN A 4 51.96 11.77 25.68
C ASN A 4 51.46 12.50 24.42
N THR A 5 52.33 12.99 23.55
CA THR A 5 51.90 13.71 22.32
C THR A 5 51.57 12.76 21.16
N LEU A 6 52.06 11.51 21.20
CA LEU A 6 51.80 10.50 20.16
C LEU A 6 50.41 9.85 20.33
N LEU A 7 49.92 9.72 21.57
CA LEU A 7 48.65 9.05 21.87
C LEU A 7 47.43 9.89 21.46
N THR A 8 47.51 11.22 21.58
CA THR A 8 46.42 12.14 21.22
C THR A 8 46.19 12.21 19.71
N LEU A 9 47.23 12.00 18.88
CA LEU A 9 47.12 11.99 17.42
C LEU A 9 46.41 10.74 16.88
N CYS A 10 46.50 9.59 17.57
CA CYS A 10 45.79 8.37 17.15
C CYS A 10 44.28 8.43 17.40
N ILE A 11 43.82 9.12 18.45
CA ILE A 11 42.39 9.19 18.79
C ILE A 11 41.61 10.10 17.83
N VAL A 12 42.24 11.15 17.30
CA VAL A 12 41.63 12.07 16.32
C VAL A 12 41.50 11.43 14.92
N ALA A 13 42.38 10.50 14.56
CA ALA A 13 42.29 9.79 13.27
C ALA A 13 41.15 8.74 13.25
N VAL A 14 40.82 8.14 14.40
CA VAL A 14 39.76 7.11 14.49
C VAL A 14 38.37 7.74 14.51
N THR A 15 38.20 8.96 15.03
CA THR A 15 36.90 9.66 14.99
C THR A 15 36.60 10.30 13.63
N LEU A 16 37.60 10.67 12.82
CA LEU A 16 37.37 11.20 11.47
C LEU A 16 36.96 10.12 10.44
N MET A 17 37.34 8.86 10.63
CA MET A 17 36.94 7.77 9.73
C MET A 17 35.54 7.19 10.01
N ALA A 18 34.96 7.47 11.18
CA ALA A 18 33.59 7.05 11.52
C ALA A 18 32.50 7.94 10.90
N ALA A 19 32.84 9.11 10.35
CA ALA A 19 31.88 10.04 9.75
C ALA A 19 31.65 9.85 8.24
N ILE A 20 32.43 8.98 7.57
CA ILE A 20 32.45 8.91 6.09
C ILE A 20 31.46 7.88 5.51
N THR A 21 30.75 7.12 6.35
CA THR A 21 29.71 6.18 5.86
C THR A 21 28.29 6.68 6.08
N ALA A 22 28.09 7.99 6.29
CA ALA A 22 26.77 8.60 6.14
C ALA A 22 26.41 8.64 4.65
N VAL A 23 26.11 7.47 4.09
CA VAL A 23 25.64 7.33 2.71
C VAL A 23 24.38 8.17 2.59
N ALA A 24 24.38 9.15 1.69
CA ALA A 24 23.29 10.10 1.52
C ALA A 24 21.97 9.35 1.36
N GLN A 25 21.10 9.42 2.37
CA GLN A 25 19.74 8.93 2.26
C GLN A 25 18.95 9.98 1.49
N GLY A 26 18.22 9.56 0.45
CA GLY A 26 17.34 10.47 -0.28
C GLY A 26 16.29 11.11 0.66
N PRO A 27 15.70 12.26 0.28
CA PRO A 27 14.67 12.90 1.08
C PRO A 27 13.47 11.95 1.28
N THR A 28 12.89 11.97 2.47
CA THR A 28 11.66 11.21 2.75
C THR A 28 10.46 11.96 2.16
N ARG A 29 9.67 11.29 1.32
CA ARG A 29 8.40 11.81 0.81
C ARG A 29 7.26 11.28 1.65
N ASN A 30 6.35 12.17 2.05
CA ASN A 30 5.16 11.81 2.83
C ASN A 30 3.89 12.10 2.02
N ARG A 31 2.89 11.22 2.15
CA ARG A 31 1.56 11.39 1.55
C ARG A 31 0.48 10.97 2.53
N ASP A 32 -0.63 11.69 2.50
CA ASP A 32 -1.88 11.28 3.16
C ASP A 32 -2.67 10.33 2.25
N LEU A 33 -3.48 9.50 2.88
CA LEU A 33 -4.31 8.50 2.21
C LEU A 33 -5.49 9.15 1.47
N ILE A 34 -5.76 8.71 0.24
CA ILE A 34 -6.89 9.17 -0.58
C ILE A 34 -7.85 8.00 -0.81
N PRO A 35 -9.16 8.13 -0.48
CA PRO A 35 -10.14 7.09 -0.77
C PRO A 35 -10.18 6.72 -2.25
N PHE A 36 -10.41 5.44 -2.53
CA PHE A 36 -10.52 4.90 -3.88
C PHE A 36 -11.87 4.22 -4.03
N TYR A 37 -12.61 4.47 -5.10
CA TYR A 37 -14.00 3.99 -5.24
C TYR A 37 -14.22 3.13 -6.48
N GLU A 38 -13.21 2.92 -7.32
CA GLU A 38 -13.42 2.24 -8.61
C GLU A 38 -13.81 0.77 -8.43
N ASP A 39 -13.29 0.13 -7.37
CA ASP A 39 -13.50 -1.29 -7.04
C ASP A 39 -14.77 -1.57 -6.22
N VAL A 40 -15.61 -0.56 -5.92
CA VAL A 40 -16.84 -0.73 -5.12
C VAL A 40 -18.04 -0.02 -5.71
N ARG A 41 -19.25 -0.51 -5.42
CA ARG A 41 -20.52 0.13 -5.76
C ARG A 41 -21.42 0.25 -4.54
N GLY A 42 -22.18 1.34 -4.45
CA GLY A 42 -23.10 1.62 -3.36
C GLY A 42 -24.55 1.31 -3.73
N GLY A 43 -25.23 0.52 -2.88
CA GLY A 43 -26.68 0.29 -2.91
C GLY A 43 -27.18 -0.64 -4.02
N ALA A 44 -26.60 -0.56 -5.21
CA ALA A 44 -26.84 -1.46 -6.32
C ALA A 44 -25.53 -1.78 -7.05
N CYS A 45 -25.51 -2.90 -7.77
CA CYS A 45 -24.37 -3.26 -8.62
C CYS A 45 -24.88 -3.91 -9.90
N SER A 46 -24.17 -3.67 -11.00
CA SER A 46 -24.43 -4.31 -12.28
C SER A 46 -23.13 -4.83 -12.89
N THR A 47 -23.15 -6.09 -13.29
CA THR A 47 -22.05 -6.76 -13.99
C THR A 47 -21.91 -6.31 -15.44
N THR A 48 -22.94 -5.66 -16.00
CA THR A 48 -22.98 -5.19 -17.41
C THR A 48 -22.88 -3.67 -17.53
N ASN A 49 -23.32 -2.92 -16.52
CA ASN A 49 -23.26 -1.46 -16.51
C ASN A 49 -22.49 -0.93 -15.31
N GLY A 50 -21.27 -0.46 -15.55
CA GLY A 50 -20.39 0.04 -14.51
C GLY A 50 -20.81 1.32 -13.81
N ALA A 51 -21.77 2.05 -14.35
CA ALA A 51 -22.30 3.26 -13.74
C ALA A 51 -23.33 2.96 -12.64
N VAL A 52 -23.94 1.77 -12.63
CA VAL A 52 -24.93 1.39 -11.61
C VAL A 52 -24.26 1.33 -10.25
N GLY A 53 -24.78 2.10 -9.29
CA GLY A 53 -24.24 2.20 -7.93
C GLY A 53 -22.93 2.96 -7.82
N ALA A 54 -22.57 3.77 -8.81
CA ALA A 54 -21.41 4.66 -8.69
C ALA A 54 -21.54 5.53 -7.43
N ILE A 55 -20.47 5.57 -6.63
CA ILE A 55 -20.43 6.39 -5.41
C ILE A 55 -20.22 7.84 -5.81
N MET A 56 -21.13 8.70 -5.36
CA MET A 56 -21.15 10.13 -5.61
C MET A 56 -20.92 10.89 -4.30
N PRO A 57 -20.56 12.20 -4.34
CA PRO A 57 -20.35 12.99 -3.13
C PRO A 57 -21.54 13.02 -2.16
N ASN A 58 -22.75 12.78 -2.64
CA ASN A 58 -24.00 12.76 -1.87
C ASN A 58 -24.53 11.34 -1.58
N THR A 59 -23.77 10.28 -1.87
CA THR A 59 -24.17 8.90 -1.51
C THR A 59 -24.23 8.78 0.02
N PRO A 60 -25.35 8.32 0.61
CA PRO A 60 -25.48 8.19 2.06
C PRO A 60 -24.42 7.28 2.68
N ALA A 61 -23.93 7.62 3.87
CA ALA A 61 -22.89 6.85 4.56
C ALA A 61 -23.36 5.44 4.99
N ASP A 62 -24.65 5.22 5.17
CA ASP A 62 -25.25 3.92 5.47
C ASP A 62 -25.47 3.05 4.23
N THR A 63 -25.14 3.55 3.03
CA THR A 63 -25.22 2.78 1.78
C THR A 63 -24.32 1.55 1.85
N VAL A 64 -24.90 0.37 1.67
CA VAL A 64 -24.15 -0.89 1.62
C VAL A 64 -23.29 -1.01 0.36
N LEU A 65 -22.15 -1.69 0.48
CA LEU A 65 -21.19 -1.82 -0.60
C LEU A 65 -21.21 -3.20 -1.26
N PHE A 66 -20.96 -3.17 -2.56
CA PHE A 66 -20.76 -4.33 -3.42
C PHE A 66 -19.38 -4.24 -4.06
N ASN A 67 -18.67 -5.36 -4.12
CA ASN A 67 -17.40 -5.50 -4.79
C ASN A 67 -17.62 -5.38 -6.31
N ARG A 68 -16.79 -4.58 -6.98
CA ARG A 68 -16.77 -4.45 -8.44
C ARG A 68 -15.33 -4.35 -8.97
N THR A 69 -14.41 -5.08 -8.36
CA THR A 69 -13.00 -5.13 -8.76
C THR A 69 -12.89 -5.59 -10.21
N PHE A 70 -12.56 -4.66 -11.11
CA PHE A 70 -12.49 -4.89 -12.56
C PHE A 70 -11.10 -4.53 -13.07
N ARG A 71 -10.12 -5.40 -12.82
CA ARG A 71 -8.72 -5.21 -13.26
C ARG A 71 -8.34 -6.15 -14.40
N GLY A 72 -9.03 -6.01 -15.54
CA GLY A 72 -8.73 -6.80 -16.74
C GLY A 72 -9.15 -8.28 -16.67
N GLN A 73 -9.90 -8.67 -15.65
CA GLN A 73 -10.47 -10.01 -15.52
C GLN A 73 -11.56 -10.23 -16.59
N PRO A 74 -11.56 -11.36 -17.32
CA PRO A 74 -12.49 -11.63 -18.42
C PRO A 74 -13.94 -11.84 -17.94
N ASN A 75 -14.15 -12.10 -16.65
CA ASN A 75 -15.48 -12.33 -16.09
C ASN A 75 -15.86 -11.20 -15.12
N PRO A 76 -16.62 -10.17 -15.53
CA PRO A 76 -17.01 -9.01 -14.71
C PRO A 76 -18.06 -9.34 -13.63
N GLN A 77 -18.13 -10.59 -13.17
CA GLN A 77 -19.18 -11.10 -12.29
C GLN A 77 -18.93 -10.79 -10.82
N PHE A 78 -18.64 -9.55 -10.49
CA PHE A 78 -18.49 -9.16 -9.09
C PHE A 78 -19.54 -8.10 -8.79
N CYS A 79 -20.57 -8.55 -8.07
CA CYS A 79 -21.55 -7.75 -7.35
C CYS A 79 -21.84 -8.42 -6.00
N GLU A 80 -20.84 -9.10 -5.44
CA GLU A 80 -20.91 -9.70 -4.11
C GLU A 80 -20.84 -8.59 -3.06
N THR A 81 -21.48 -8.81 -1.93
CA THR A 81 -21.43 -7.86 -0.82
C THR A 81 -20.02 -7.76 -0.28
N VAL A 82 -19.51 -6.55 -0.05
CA VAL A 82 -18.26 -6.38 0.70
C VAL A 82 -18.56 -6.67 2.16
N LEU A 83 -17.91 -7.66 2.74
CA LEU A 83 -18.18 -8.11 4.11
C LEU A 83 -17.18 -7.51 5.10
N ASN A 84 -17.68 -7.18 6.29
CA ASN A 84 -16.87 -6.95 7.48
C ASN A 84 -16.34 -8.28 8.05
N PRO A 85 -15.35 -8.26 8.95
CA PRO A 85 -14.81 -9.49 9.55
C PRO A 85 -15.83 -10.32 10.35
N ASP A 86 -16.91 -9.69 10.83
CA ASP A 86 -18.02 -10.34 11.52
C ASP A 86 -19.08 -10.92 10.56
N GLY A 87 -18.86 -10.82 9.25
CA GLY A 87 -19.79 -11.25 8.21
C GLY A 87 -20.92 -10.28 7.91
N SER A 88 -21.01 -9.14 8.62
CA SER A 88 -21.98 -8.09 8.28
C SER A 88 -21.59 -7.37 7.00
N GLN A 89 -22.56 -6.78 6.30
CA GLN A 89 -22.27 -6.03 5.08
C GLN A 89 -21.62 -4.68 5.41
N MET A 90 -20.55 -4.34 4.69
CA MET A 90 -19.83 -3.08 4.85
C MET A 90 -20.64 -1.92 4.26
N THR A 91 -20.69 -0.80 4.98
CA THR A 91 -21.29 0.45 4.51
C THR A 91 -20.25 1.42 3.97
N LEU A 92 -20.67 2.43 3.20
CA LEU A 92 -19.80 3.49 2.69
C LEU A 92 -19.11 4.27 3.82
N GLY A 93 -19.80 4.50 4.93
CA GLY A 93 -19.25 5.17 6.10
C GLY A 93 -18.09 4.38 6.71
N GLN A 94 -18.28 3.07 6.92
CA GLN A 94 -17.23 2.17 7.39
C GLN A 94 -16.08 2.04 6.38
N TYR A 95 -16.40 2.15 5.08
CA TYR A 95 -15.40 2.09 4.04
C TYR A 95 -14.49 3.33 4.02
N THR A 96 -15.09 4.52 4.15
CA THR A 96 -14.44 5.82 4.07
C THR A 96 -13.91 6.35 5.41
N GLU A 97 -14.09 5.60 6.50
CA GLU A 97 -13.56 5.95 7.83
C GLU A 97 -12.02 5.90 7.87
N VAL A 98 -11.40 5.07 7.03
CA VAL A 98 -9.95 4.87 7.04
C VAL A 98 -9.17 6.16 6.79
N ARG A 99 -8.16 6.39 7.61
CA ARG A 99 -7.16 7.44 7.46
C ARG A 99 -5.79 6.79 7.45
N GLY A 100 -4.82 7.42 6.81
CA GLY A 100 -3.46 6.91 6.82
C GLY A 100 -2.42 7.92 6.38
N ARG A 101 -1.18 7.64 6.75
CA ARG A 101 0.01 8.39 6.37
C ARG A 101 1.09 7.44 5.88
N SER A 102 1.79 7.88 4.87
CA SER A 102 2.95 7.17 4.31
C SER A 102 4.22 8.00 4.49
N ALA A 103 5.33 7.29 4.68
CA ALA A 103 6.68 7.82 4.62
C ALA A 103 7.53 6.89 3.75
N VAL A 104 8.00 7.39 2.62
CA VAL A 104 8.79 6.63 1.65
C VAL A 104 10.15 7.28 1.47
N LYS A 105 11.22 6.48 1.54
CA LYS A 105 12.58 6.93 1.24
C LYS A 105 13.39 5.85 0.55
N CYS A 106 14.32 6.25 -0.30
CA CYS A 106 15.23 5.31 -0.95
C CYS A 106 16.48 5.07 -0.11
N LEU A 107 16.85 3.80 0.00
CA LEU A 107 18.05 3.29 0.65
C LEU A 107 18.88 2.53 -0.38
N ARG A 108 20.15 2.26 -0.07
CA ARG A 108 21.01 1.43 -0.93
C ARG A 108 20.43 0.03 -1.22
N ARG A 109 19.62 -0.50 -0.30
CA ARG A 109 19.02 -1.84 -0.39
C ARG A 109 17.59 -1.86 -0.97
N GLY A 110 17.10 -0.74 -1.50
CA GLY A 110 15.73 -0.60 -2.00
C GLY A 110 14.98 0.58 -1.41
N THR A 111 13.68 0.63 -1.67
CA THR A 111 12.80 1.66 -1.13
C THR A 111 12.19 1.22 0.20
N HIS A 112 12.43 2.02 1.24
CA HIS A 112 11.82 1.84 2.55
C HIS A 112 10.50 2.59 2.63
N THR A 113 9.43 1.85 2.87
CA THR A 113 8.05 2.33 2.96
C THR A 113 7.54 2.05 4.36
N VAL A 114 7.04 3.08 5.04
CA VAL A 114 6.36 2.96 6.33
C VAL A 114 4.98 3.57 6.21
N LEU A 115 3.96 2.80 6.55
CA LEU A 115 2.55 3.19 6.46
C LEU A 115 1.89 3.00 7.82
N ASN A 116 1.11 4.00 8.22
CA ASN A 116 0.31 3.97 9.45
C ASN A 116 -1.13 4.29 9.11
N PHE A 117 -2.06 3.56 9.71
CA PHE A 117 -3.49 3.64 9.43
C PHE A 117 -4.30 3.69 10.72
N THR A 118 -5.46 4.34 10.65
CA THR A 118 -6.50 4.36 11.69
C THR A 118 -7.88 4.27 11.03
N GLY A 119 -8.91 3.85 11.77
CA GLY A 119 -10.25 3.68 11.20
C GLY A 119 -10.33 2.51 10.21
N LEU A 120 -9.42 1.54 10.34
CA LEU A 120 -9.54 0.24 9.69
C LEU A 120 -10.67 -0.55 10.37
N ARG A 121 -11.15 -1.60 9.69
CA ARG A 121 -12.10 -2.53 10.31
C ARG A 121 -11.35 -3.33 11.37
N PRO A 122 -11.83 -3.39 12.63
CA PRO A 122 -11.21 -4.20 13.66
C PRO A 122 -11.03 -5.64 13.22
N ASN A 123 -9.83 -6.19 13.41
CA ASN A 123 -9.44 -7.54 12.95
C ASN A 123 -9.52 -7.77 11.44
N GLY A 124 -9.68 -6.71 10.63
CA GLY A 124 -9.69 -6.80 9.18
C GLY A 124 -8.31 -7.16 8.63
N VAL A 125 -8.27 -7.92 7.55
CA VAL A 125 -7.04 -8.30 6.85
C VAL A 125 -6.81 -7.35 5.67
N TYR A 126 -5.59 -6.83 5.60
CA TYR A 126 -5.19 -5.82 4.64
C TYR A 126 -3.88 -6.20 3.96
N SER A 127 -3.66 -5.65 2.77
CA SER A 127 -2.37 -5.73 2.08
C SER A 127 -2.06 -4.43 1.34
N ILE A 128 -0.78 -4.23 1.01
CA ILE A 128 -0.32 -3.04 0.30
C ILE A 128 0.29 -3.42 -1.04
N TRP A 129 -0.21 -2.78 -2.09
CA TRP A 129 0.20 -3.03 -3.48
C TRP A 129 0.86 -1.81 -4.08
N ILE A 130 1.91 -2.03 -4.85
CA ILE A 130 2.57 -1.05 -5.70
C ILE A 130 1.88 -1.09 -7.05
N VAL A 131 1.51 0.08 -7.58
CA VAL A 131 1.12 0.26 -8.97
C VAL A 131 2.04 1.31 -9.57
N GLN A 132 2.95 0.90 -10.46
CA GLN A 132 3.95 1.78 -11.06
C GLN A 132 3.50 2.27 -12.43
N PHE A 133 3.86 3.50 -12.79
CA PHE A 133 3.51 4.13 -14.05
C PHE A 133 4.75 4.72 -14.72
N ASP A 134 4.78 4.75 -16.06
CA ASP A 134 5.77 5.54 -16.81
C ASP A 134 5.47 7.05 -16.69
N SER A 135 4.18 7.39 -16.65
CA SER A 135 3.67 8.76 -16.50
C SER A 135 2.27 8.74 -15.93
N VAL A 136 1.86 9.83 -15.26
CA VAL A 136 0.51 9.99 -14.71
C VAL A 136 -0.17 11.19 -15.39
N PRO A 137 -1.33 11.01 -16.06
CA PRO A 137 -2.07 9.75 -16.22
C PRO A 137 -1.46 8.81 -17.27
N GLY A 138 -1.52 7.50 -17.04
CA GLY A 138 -1.01 6.47 -17.95
C GLY A 138 -1.38 5.05 -17.47
N PRO A 139 -1.22 4.02 -18.32
CA PRO A 139 -1.43 2.63 -17.89
C PRO A 139 -0.33 2.21 -16.90
N PRO A 140 -0.63 1.26 -15.99
CA PRO A 140 0.40 0.71 -15.11
C PRO A 140 1.42 -0.11 -15.90
N ILE A 141 2.70 0.07 -15.57
CA ILE A 141 3.84 -0.69 -16.12
C ILE A 141 4.33 -1.78 -15.17
N GLY A 142 3.85 -1.77 -13.93
CA GLY A 142 4.15 -2.81 -12.96
C GLY A 142 3.16 -2.84 -11.81
N VAL A 143 2.85 -4.05 -11.32
CA VAL A 143 1.99 -4.28 -10.17
C VAL A 143 2.54 -5.42 -9.32
N GLY A 144 2.62 -5.21 -8.00
CA GLY A 144 3.01 -6.24 -7.04
C GLY A 144 2.97 -5.77 -5.60
N GLY A 145 3.20 -6.67 -4.64
CA GLY A 145 3.24 -6.33 -3.22
C GLY A 145 4.48 -5.52 -2.82
N ILE A 146 4.37 -4.72 -1.75
CA ILE A 146 5.57 -4.14 -1.09
C ILE A 146 6.40 -5.23 -0.39
N GLY A 147 7.69 -4.96 -0.17
CA GLY A 147 8.61 -5.92 0.43
C GLY A 147 9.30 -6.80 -0.61
N ARG A 148 9.87 -7.92 -0.18
CA ARG A 148 10.43 -8.92 -1.10
C ARG A 148 9.31 -9.77 -1.68
N ASN A 149 9.53 -10.33 -2.87
CA ASN A 149 8.68 -11.37 -3.39
C ASN A 149 8.77 -12.60 -2.49
N GLY A 150 7.80 -12.72 -1.60
CA GLY A 150 7.68 -13.79 -0.62
C GLY A 150 6.24 -13.81 -0.12
N PRO A 151 5.81 -14.94 0.45
CA PRO A 151 4.46 -15.07 0.95
C PRO A 151 4.19 -14.02 2.03
N TYR A 152 3.09 -13.30 1.87
CA TYR A 152 2.49 -12.43 2.89
C TYR A 152 3.33 -11.23 3.37
N GLU A 153 4.43 -10.85 2.70
CA GLU A 153 5.23 -9.71 3.17
C GLU A 153 4.48 -8.38 3.12
N ASN A 154 3.52 -8.25 2.20
CA ASN A 154 2.74 -7.05 1.99
C ASN A 154 1.46 -6.98 2.84
N GLY A 155 1.18 -7.99 3.66
CA GLY A 155 -0.06 -8.11 4.44
C GLY A 155 0.07 -7.72 5.91
N PHE A 156 -1.05 -7.32 6.52
CA PHE A 156 -1.20 -7.12 7.95
C PHE A 156 -2.67 -7.23 8.39
N THR A 157 -2.90 -7.47 9.68
CA THR A 157 -4.24 -7.44 10.29
C THR A 157 -4.35 -6.21 11.16
N ALA A 158 -5.46 -5.47 11.05
CA ALA A 158 -5.76 -4.37 11.94
C ALA A 158 -6.04 -4.88 13.35
N ASP A 159 -5.64 -4.12 14.38
CA ASP A 159 -5.96 -4.47 15.76
C ASP A 159 -7.46 -4.23 16.08
N ALA A 160 -7.83 -4.48 17.34
CA ALA A 160 -9.20 -4.32 17.81
C ALA A 160 -9.69 -2.85 17.79
N ASP A 161 -8.77 -1.88 17.78
CA ASP A 161 -9.07 -0.45 17.73
C ASP A 161 -9.10 0.10 16.29
N GLY A 162 -8.95 -0.77 15.29
CA GLY A 162 -8.91 -0.37 13.88
C GLY A 162 -7.63 0.38 13.51
N VAL A 163 -6.53 0.11 14.20
CA VAL A 163 -5.20 0.64 13.91
C VAL A 163 -4.37 -0.44 13.21
N GLY A 164 -3.51 0.00 12.28
CA GLY A 164 -2.62 -0.89 11.57
C GLY A 164 -1.37 -0.17 11.08
N GLN A 165 -0.27 -0.90 11.00
CA GLN A 165 0.99 -0.37 10.49
C GLN A 165 1.74 -1.44 9.70
N ILE A 166 2.48 -1.00 8.69
CA ILE A 166 3.38 -1.87 7.94
C ILE A 166 4.60 -1.09 7.48
N GLY A 167 5.77 -1.66 7.74
CA GLY A 167 7.06 -1.12 7.32
C GLY A 167 7.83 -2.18 6.54
N ARG A 168 8.19 -1.89 5.29
CA ARG A 168 8.92 -2.83 4.41
C ARG A 168 9.98 -2.13 3.59
N ILE A 169 10.94 -2.93 3.15
CA ILE A 169 11.92 -2.51 2.16
C ILE A 169 11.69 -3.34 0.92
N THR A 170 11.27 -2.69 -0.15
CA THR A 170 11.14 -3.29 -1.47
C THR A 170 12.49 -3.15 -2.16
N PRO A 171 13.28 -4.23 -2.33
CA PRO A 171 14.51 -4.16 -3.11
C PRO A 171 14.18 -3.96 -4.60
N GLU A 172 15.20 -3.70 -5.40
CA GLU A 172 15.10 -3.86 -6.85
C GLU A 172 14.74 -5.33 -7.17
N GLN A 173 13.65 -5.54 -7.87
CA GLN A 173 13.12 -6.87 -8.21
C GLN A 173 11.99 -6.76 -9.23
N ASP A 174 11.71 -7.88 -9.90
CA ASP A 174 10.44 -8.05 -10.62
C ASP A 174 9.28 -8.01 -9.63
N LEU A 175 8.15 -7.43 -10.01
CA LEU A 175 6.97 -7.38 -9.14
C LEU A 175 6.16 -8.69 -9.22
N SER A 176 5.41 -8.99 -8.16
CA SER A 176 4.74 -10.29 -8.00
C SER A 176 3.66 -10.61 -9.04
N ILE A 177 3.08 -9.61 -9.71
CA ILE A 177 2.12 -9.83 -10.81
C ILE A 177 2.81 -9.58 -12.16
N PHE A 178 3.31 -8.37 -12.39
CA PHE A 178 4.08 -8.03 -13.60
C PHE A 178 4.90 -6.75 -13.40
N GLY A 179 5.88 -6.54 -14.29
CA GLY A 179 6.74 -5.36 -14.28
C GLY A 179 7.91 -5.46 -13.32
N HIS A 180 8.63 -4.35 -13.14
CA HIS A 180 9.88 -4.31 -12.39
C HIS A 180 10.04 -2.98 -11.67
N VAL A 181 10.42 -3.03 -10.39
CA VAL A 181 10.80 -1.83 -9.63
C VAL A 181 12.31 -1.73 -9.55
N GLY A 182 12.85 -0.55 -9.87
CA GLY A 182 14.27 -0.26 -9.70
C GLY A 182 14.69 -0.16 -8.24
N GLN A 183 15.97 0.17 -8.00
CA GLN A 183 16.52 0.37 -6.65
C GLN A 183 15.77 1.44 -5.83
N CYS A 184 15.19 2.43 -6.50
CA CYS A 184 14.43 3.51 -5.87
C CYS A 184 13.10 3.72 -6.59
N MET A 185 11.99 3.30 -5.97
CA MET A 185 10.64 3.51 -6.50
C MET A 185 10.27 5.00 -6.66
N LEU A 186 10.96 5.92 -5.97
CA LEU A 186 10.71 7.37 -6.10
C LEU A 186 11.26 7.97 -7.41
N ASP A 187 11.96 7.18 -8.23
CA ASP A 187 12.48 7.60 -9.53
C ASP A 187 11.43 7.49 -10.65
N SER A 188 10.25 6.94 -10.35
CA SER A 188 9.11 6.89 -11.27
C SER A 188 7.82 7.16 -10.51
N PRO A 189 6.74 7.60 -11.19
CA PRO A 189 5.45 7.71 -10.55
C PRO A 189 4.90 6.35 -10.11
N PHE A 190 4.31 6.27 -8.91
CA PHE A 190 3.64 5.07 -8.43
C PHE A 190 2.56 5.39 -7.39
N ASP A 191 1.63 4.46 -7.25
CA ASP A 191 0.66 4.43 -6.16
C ASP A 191 0.99 3.30 -5.18
N LEU A 192 0.70 3.54 -3.90
CA LEU A 192 0.56 2.48 -2.90
C LEU A 192 -0.91 2.29 -2.59
N GLU A 193 -1.47 1.13 -2.92
CA GLU A 193 -2.89 0.80 -2.73
C GLU A 193 -3.08 -0.02 -1.46
N LEU A 194 -3.99 0.44 -0.59
CA LEU A 194 -4.48 -0.32 0.56
C LEU A 194 -5.64 -1.21 0.11
N VAL A 195 -5.41 -2.51 0.09
CA VAL A 195 -6.40 -3.52 -0.28
C VAL A 195 -6.96 -4.17 0.98
N TYR A 196 -8.28 -4.28 1.06
CA TYR A 196 -9.00 -5.00 2.11
C TYR A 196 -9.47 -6.36 1.60
N HIS A 197 -9.23 -7.41 2.37
CA HIS A 197 -9.61 -8.78 2.07
C HIS A 197 -10.86 -9.17 2.87
N GLY A 198 -12.00 -9.23 2.19
CA GLY A 198 -13.30 -9.57 2.76
C GLY A 198 -13.46 -11.05 3.12
N ASP A 199 -12.59 -11.92 2.60
CA ASP A 199 -12.50 -13.33 2.99
C ASP A 199 -11.60 -13.56 4.23
N GLY A 200 -10.94 -12.51 4.72
CA GLY A 200 -10.03 -12.58 5.86
C GLY A 200 -8.72 -13.33 5.57
N LEU A 201 -8.34 -13.50 4.31
CA LEU A 201 -7.13 -14.21 3.92
C LEU A 201 -6.15 -13.29 3.17
N LEU A 202 -4.87 -13.65 3.18
CA LEU A 202 -3.88 -13.08 2.27
C LEU A 202 -3.60 -14.10 1.17
N HIS A 203 -3.25 -13.62 -0.03
CA HIS A 203 -3.13 -14.45 -1.24
C HIS A 203 -1.73 -14.41 -1.88
N ASP A 204 -0.69 -14.30 -1.05
CA ASP A 204 0.72 -14.28 -1.45
C ASP A 204 1.04 -13.16 -2.46
N GLY A 205 1.50 -13.55 -3.66
CA GLY A 205 1.92 -12.65 -4.74
C GLY A 205 0.76 -12.07 -5.55
N ASP A 206 -0.48 -12.47 -5.26
CA ASP A 206 -1.72 -11.99 -5.88
C ASP A 206 -2.65 -11.39 -4.80
N PRO A 207 -3.50 -10.41 -5.11
CA PRO A 207 -4.48 -9.91 -4.14
C PRO A 207 -5.61 -10.92 -3.85
N GLY A 208 -5.72 -11.99 -4.63
CA GLY A 208 -6.73 -13.04 -4.48
C GLY A 208 -7.80 -12.98 -5.56
N PRO A 209 -8.78 -13.90 -5.52
CA PRO A 209 -9.90 -13.88 -6.44
C PRO A 209 -10.63 -12.53 -6.39
N GLY A 210 -11.03 -11.97 -7.54
CA GLY A 210 -11.55 -10.60 -7.61
C GLY A 210 -12.76 -10.28 -6.71
N TYR A 211 -13.54 -11.29 -6.28
CA TYR A 211 -14.65 -11.13 -5.35
C TYR A 211 -14.24 -11.05 -3.86
N THR A 212 -13.00 -11.42 -3.53
CA THR A 212 -12.52 -11.51 -2.14
C THR A 212 -11.91 -10.23 -1.61
N TRP A 213 -11.59 -9.26 -2.48
CA TRP A 213 -10.88 -8.05 -2.08
C TRP A 213 -11.34 -6.80 -2.82
N VAL A 214 -11.10 -5.64 -2.19
CA VAL A 214 -11.34 -4.32 -2.77
C VAL A 214 -10.22 -3.36 -2.39
N THR A 215 -9.82 -2.47 -3.30
CA THR A 215 -8.92 -1.35 -2.96
C THR A 215 -9.71 -0.32 -2.17
N LYS A 216 -9.35 -0.06 -0.90
CA LYS A 216 -10.03 0.96 -0.07
C LYS A 216 -9.55 2.38 -0.40
N ALA A 217 -8.25 2.52 -0.62
CA ALA A 217 -7.60 3.81 -0.71
C ALA A 217 -6.19 3.69 -1.27
N ARG A 218 -5.56 4.82 -1.61
CA ARG A 218 -4.21 4.88 -2.15
C ARG A 218 -3.40 6.08 -1.66
N PHE A 219 -2.08 5.95 -1.72
CA PHE A 219 -1.12 7.06 -1.60
C PHE A 219 -0.48 7.30 -2.98
N VAL A 220 -0.51 8.54 -3.45
CA VAL A 220 -0.04 8.89 -4.81
C VAL A 220 1.33 9.56 -4.76
N PHE A 221 2.31 9.01 -5.46
CA PHE A 221 3.66 9.54 -5.60
C PHE A 221 3.94 9.89 -7.06
N PRO A 222 3.84 11.17 -7.45
CA PRO A 222 4.19 11.64 -8.78
C PRO A 222 5.70 11.72 -9.00
#